data_AF-A0A5E4BHD3-F1
#
_entry.id   AF-A0A5E4BHD3-F1
#
_cell.length_a   1.000
_cell.length_b   1.000
_cell.length_c   1.000
_cell.angle_alpha   90.00
_cell.angle_beta   90.00
_cell.angle_gamma   90.00
#
_symmetry.space_group_name_H-M   'P 1'
#
loop_
_entity.id
_entity.type
_entity.pdbx_description
1 polymer ?
#
loop_
_entity_poly.entity_id
_entity_poly.type
_entity_poly.pdbx_seq_one_letter_code
_entity_poly.pdbx_strand_id
1 'polypeptide(L)'
;EHLRICPQEYTCCTTEMEDKLSQQSKLEFENLVEETSHFVRTTFVSRHKKFDEFFRELLENAEKSLNDMFVRTYGMLYMQNSEVFQDLFTELKRYYTGGNVNLEEMLNDFWARLLERMFQLINPQYHFSEDYLECVSKYTDQLKPFGDVPRKLKIQVTRAFIAARTFVQGLTVGREVANRVSKVSLTKKRKDGHYKQ
;
A
#
# COMPACT_ATOMS: atom_id res chain seq x y z
N GLU A 1 -6.42 58.98 -9.40
CA GLU A 1 -6.61 57.86 -8.46
C GLU A 1 -7.72 56.91 -8.92
N HIS A 2 -7.48 56.08 -9.94
CA HIS A 2 -8.52 55.22 -10.56
C HIS A 2 -8.16 53.72 -10.61
N LEU A 3 -6.95 53.35 -10.17
CA LEU A 3 -6.43 51.98 -10.18
C LEU A 3 -6.51 51.36 -8.76
N ARG A 4 -6.88 50.07 -8.67
CA ARG A 4 -7.10 49.37 -7.39
C ARG A 4 -5.97 48.40 -7.02
N ILE A 5 -5.19 47.95 -7.99
CA ILE A 5 -4.16 46.91 -7.86
C ILE A 5 -2.77 47.51 -8.11
N CYS A 6 -2.60 48.21 -9.23
CA CYS A 6 -1.36 48.85 -9.62
C CYS A 6 -1.06 50.11 -8.76
N PRO A 7 0.22 50.46 -8.56
CA PRO A 7 0.60 51.70 -7.88
C PRO A 7 -0.04 52.93 -8.55
N GLN A 8 -0.47 53.90 -7.74
CA GLN A 8 -1.12 55.10 -8.23
C GLN A 8 -0.12 56.18 -8.67
N GLU A 9 0.58 55.89 -9.77
CA GLU A 9 1.53 56.79 -10.44
C GLU A 9 1.02 57.20 -11.83
N TYR A 10 1.80 58.01 -12.57
CA TYR A 10 1.51 58.28 -13.98
C TYR A 10 1.53 56.96 -14.76
N THR A 11 0.36 56.53 -15.23
CA THR A 11 0.12 55.18 -15.75
C THR A 11 -0.62 55.23 -17.07
N CYS A 12 -0.25 54.31 -17.97
CA CYS A 12 -0.94 54.08 -19.23
C CYS A 12 -2.20 53.20 -19.08
N CYS A 13 -2.47 52.66 -17.87
CA CYS A 13 -3.60 51.77 -17.64
C CYS A 13 -4.86 52.54 -17.20
N THR A 14 -6.00 52.19 -17.82
CA THR A 14 -7.34 52.55 -17.32
C THR A 14 -7.85 51.49 -16.34
N THR A 15 -8.93 51.79 -15.60
CA THR A 15 -9.56 50.81 -14.69
C THR A 15 -10.05 49.56 -15.44
N GLU A 16 -10.58 49.73 -16.65
CA GLU A 16 -11.02 48.60 -17.48
C GLU A 16 -9.85 47.72 -17.93
N MET A 17 -8.71 48.33 -18.27
CA MET A 17 -7.48 47.58 -18.59
C MET A 17 -6.96 46.79 -17.39
N GLU A 18 -6.95 47.40 -16.20
CA GLU A 18 -6.53 46.75 -14.96
C GLU A 18 -7.45 45.57 -14.60
N ASP A 19 -8.78 45.75 -14.70
CA ASP A 19 -9.74 44.68 -14.45
C ASP A 19 -9.58 43.51 -15.45
N LYS A 20 -9.38 43.80 -16.75
CA LYS A 20 -9.14 42.78 -17.79
C LYS A 20 -7.84 42.02 -17.56
N LEU A 21 -6.73 42.71 -17.35
CA LEU A 21 -5.43 42.07 -17.14
C LEU A 21 -5.40 41.29 -15.80
N SER A 22 -6.12 41.74 -14.76
CA SER A 22 -6.30 40.99 -13.51
C SER A 22 -7.06 39.67 -13.73
N GLN A 23 -8.13 39.70 -14.52
CA GLN A 23 -8.88 38.48 -14.87
C GLN A 23 -8.05 37.52 -15.72
N GLN A 24 -7.29 38.04 -16.69
CA GLN A 24 -6.42 37.22 -17.54
C GLN A 24 -5.32 36.54 -16.71
N SER A 25 -4.60 37.31 -15.87
CA SER A 25 -3.57 36.75 -14.98
C SER A 25 -4.12 35.68 -14.04
N LYS A 26 -5.34 35.88 -13.50
CA LYS A 26 -6.02 34.87 -12.69
C LYS A 26 -6.26 33.58 -13.49
N LEU A 27 -6.78 33.70 -14.71
CA LEU A 27 -7.06 32.56 -15.59
C LEU A 27 -5.77 31.81 -15.96
N GLU A 28 -4.70 32.53 -16.32
CA GLU A 28 -3.39 31.96 -16.63
C GLU A 28 -2.81 31.19 -15.45
N PHE A 29 -2.88 31.75 -14.24
CA PHE A 29 -2.44 31.06 -13.03
C PHE A 29 -3.30 29.83 -12.73
N GLU A 30 -4.63 29.93 -12.84
CA GLU A 30 -5.55 28.81 -12.62
C GLU A 30 -5.27 27.66 -13.60
N ASN A 31 -5.00 27.97 -14.87
CA ASN A 31 -4.62 26.99 -15.88
C ASN A 31 -3.28 26.33 -15.56
N LEU A 32 -2.27 27.11 -15.16
CA LEU A 32 -0.94 26.57 -14.80
C LEU A 32 -1.02 25.63 -13.59
N VAL A 33 -1.81 25.99 -12.58
CA VAL A 33 -2.04 25.15 -11.40
C VAL A 33 -2.77 23.87 -11.77
N GLU A 34 -3.80 23.93 -12.62
CA GLU A 34 -4.51 22.72 -13.05
C GLU A 34 -3.61 21.81 -13.88
N GLU A 35 -2.81 22.35 -14.81
CA GLU A 35 -1.87 21.56 -15.61
C GLU A 35 -0.82 20.85 -14.74
N THR A 36 -0.20 21.60 -13.82
CA THR A 36 0.80 21.06 -12.88
C THR A 36 0.16 20.00 -11.98
N SER A 37 -1.03 20.28 -11.44
CA SER A 37 -1.76 19.34 -10.58
C SER A 37 -2.20 18.09 -11.33
N HIS A 38 -2.59 18.23 -12.61
CA HIS A 38 -2.92 17.13 -13.49
C HIS A 38 -1.72 16.21 -13.67
N PHE A 39 -0.54 16.75 -13.99
CA PHE A 39 0.70 15.98 -14.13
C PHE A 39 1.06 15.23 -12.83
N VAL A 40 0.94 15.88 -11.68
CA VAL A 40 1.19 15.24 -10.38
C VAL A 40 0.18 14.12 -10.10
N ARG A 41 -1.11 14.37 -10.35
CA ARG A 41 -2.18 13.38 -10.20
C ARG A 41 -1.90 12.14 -11.06
N THR A 42 -1.61 12.32 -12.35
CA THR A 42 -1.36 11.20 -13.27
C THR A 42 -0.10 10.43 -12.89
N THR A 43 0.92 11.12 -12.39
CA THR A 43 2.12 10.48 -11.84
C THR A 43 1.78 9.58 -10.65
N PHE A 44 1.04 10.07 -9.66
CA PHE A 44 0.63 9.24 -8.51
C PHE A 44 -0.20 8.02 -8.93
N VAL A 45 -1.16 8.20 -9.85
CA VAL A 45 -1.96 7.08 -10.38
C VAL A 45 -1.09 6.04 -11.08
N SER A 46 -0.17 6.48 -11.94
CA SER A 46 0.74 5.58 -12.66
C SER A 46 1.65 4.81 -11.71
N ARG A 47 2.25 5.49 -10.72
CA ARG A 47 3.14 4.86 -9.74
C ARG A 47 2.39 3.91 -8.82
N HIS A 48 1.17 4.27 -8.40
CA HIS A 48 0.31 3.39 -7.63
C HIS A 48 0.04 2.11 -8.40
N LYS A 49 -0.45 2.21 -9.65
CA LYS A 49 -0.77 1.04 -10.47
C LYS A 49 0.45 0.12 -10.65
N LYS A 50 1.60 0.69 -11.02
CA LYS A 50 2.82 -0.09 -11.24
C LYS A 50 3.29 -0.82 -9.99
N PHE A 51 3.25 -0.16 -8.83
CA PHE A 51 3.67 -0.79 -7.59
C PHE A 51 2.67 -1.86 -7.12
N ASP A 52 1.36 -1.60 -7.27
CA ASP A 52 0.32 -2.56 -6.92
C ASP A 52 0.41 -3.84 -7.74
N GLU A 53 0.58 -3.70 -9.06
CA GLU A 53 0.81 -4.82 -9.99
C GLU A 53 2.07 -5.60 -9.61
N PHE A 54 3.19 -4.91 -9.41
CA PHE A 54 4.45 -5.55 -8.98
C PHE A 54 4.31 -6.36 -7.69
N PHE A 55 3.66 -5.80 -6.66
CA PHE A 55 3.56 -6.48 -5.37
C PHE A 55 2.61 -7.68 -5.43
N ARG A 56 1.52 -7.59 -6.20
CA ARG A 56 0.61 -8.71 -6.45
C ARG A 56 1.30 -9.85 -7.20
N GLU A 57 2.01 -9.52 -8.28
CA GLU A 57 2.79 -10.50 -9.04
C GLU A 57 3.87 -11.14 -8.17
N LEU A 58 4.52 -10.39 -7.29
CA LEU A 58 5.50 -10.94 -6.35
C LEU A 58 4.87 -12.01 -5.45
N LEU A 59 3.66 -11.78 -4.93
CA LEU A 59 2.95 -12.76 -4.10
C LEU A 59 2.51 -13.99 -4.89
N GLU A 60 1.96 -13.79 -6.08
CA GLU A 60 1.55 -14.88 -6.97
C GLU A 60 2.73 -15.76 -7.38
N ASN A 61 3.86 -15.13 -7.73
CA ASN A 61 5.09 -15.83 -8.08
C ASN A 61 5.68 -16.58 -6.88
N ALA A 62 5.64 -15.99 -5.68
CA ALA A 62 6.09 -16.67 -4.46
C ALA A 62 5.23 -17.90 -4.13
N GLU A 63 3.90 -17.79 -4.24
CA GLU A 63 2.97 -18.89 -4.05
C GLU A 63 3.19 -20.01 -5.06
N LYS A 64 3.28 -19.66 -6.34
CA LYS A 64 3.55 -20.60 -7.42
C LYS A 64 4.90 -21.29 -7.24
N SER A 65 5.95 -20.53 -6.93
CA SER A 65 7.29 -21.08 -6.72
C SER A 65 7.33 -22.03 -5.52
N LEU A 66 6.65 -21.69 -4.42
CA LEU A 66 6.52 -22.58 -3.26
C LEU A 66 5.80 -23.86 -3.66
N ASN A 67 4.65 -23.75 -4.33
CA ASN A 67 3.87 -24.89 -4.76
C ASN A 67 4.67 -25.81 -5.69
N ASP A 68 5.28 -25.25 -6.74
CA ASP A 68 6.06 -26.01 -7.71
C ASP A 68 7.25 -26.75 -7.06
N MET A 69 7.93 -26.08 -6.12
CA MET A 69 9.03 -26.70 -5.38
C MET A 69 8.51 -27.81 -4.45
N PHE A 70 7.45 -27.55 -3.69
CA PHE A 70 6.94 -28.50 -2.70
C PHE A 70 6.27 -29.72 -3.33
N VAL A 71 5.57 -29.56 -4.46
CA VAL A 71 5.07 -30.70 -5.25
C VAL A 71 6.24 -31.58 -5.73
N ARG A 72 7.33 -30.98 -6.20
CA ARG A 72 8.52 -31.74 -6.66
C ARG A 72 9.25 -32.44 -5.52
N THR A 73 9.37 -31.79 -4.36
CA THR A 73 10.14 -32.32 -3.22
C THR A 73 9.34 -33.30 -2.36
N TYR A 74 8.08 -33.01 -2.08
CA TYR A 74 7.25 -33.77 -1.14
C TYR A 74 6.09 -34.54 -1.80
N GLY A 75 5.82 -34.28 -3.08
CA GLY A 75 4.82 -35.03 -3.85
C GLY A 75 3.44 -35.01 -3.22
N MET A 76 2.82 -36.18 -3.14
CA MET A 76 1.43 -36.35 -2.69
C MET A 76 1.20 -35.89 -1.24
N LEU A 77 2.23 -36.00 -0.38
CA LEU A 77 2.17 -35.56 1.02
C LEU A 77 1.83 -34.07 1.12
N TYR A 78 2.51 -33.26 0.31
CA TYR A 78 2.22 -31.83 0.20
C TYR A 78 0.87 -31.60 -0.47
N MET A 79 0.57 -32.27 -1.59
CA MET A 79 -0.69 -32.03 -2.32
C MET A 79 -1.93 -32.22 -1.44
N GLN A 80 -1.91 -33.24 -0.56
CA GLN A 80 -3.00 -33.53 0.38
C GLN A 80 -3.15 -32.51 1.52
N ASN A 81 -2.11 -31.71 1.78
CA ASN A 81 -2.08 -30.72 2.87
C ASN A 81 -1.79 -29.30 2.35
N SER A 82 -1.91 -29.09 1.04
CA SER A 82 -1.52 -27.84 0.38
C SER A 82 -2.39 -26.64 0.79
N GLU A 83 -3.61 -26.91 1.27
CA GLU A 83 -4.55 -25.91 1.79
C GLU A 83 -3.92 -25.01 2.86
N VAL A 84 -3.07 -25.56 3.76
CA VAL A 84 -2.40 -24.78 4.81
C VAL A 84 -1.56 -23.64 4.23
N PHE A 85 -0.93 -23.87 3.08
CA PHE A 85 -0.12 -22.86 2.40
C PHE A 85 -0.97 -21.94 1.53
N GLN A 86 -2.02 -22.46 0.89
CA GLN A 86 -2.97 -21.65 0.10
C GLN A 86 -3.70 -20.62 0.98
N ASP A 87 -4.12 -21.02 2.17
CA ASP A 87 -4.73 -20.14 3.17
C ASP A 87 -3.77 -19.02 3.59
N LEU A 88 -2.50 -19.36 3.84
CA LEU A 88 -1.47 -18.37 4.17
C LEU A 88 -1.35 -17.30 3.07
N PHE A 89 -1.23 -17.70 1.80
CA PHE A 89 -1.13 -16.74 0.69
C PHE A 89 -2.41 -15.94 0.48
N THR A 90 -3.57 -16.56 0.71
CA THR A 90 -4.87 -15.88 0.68
C THR A 90 -4.95 -14.77 1.72
N GLU A 91 -4.56 -15.05 2.96
CA GLU A 91 -4.57 -14.06 4.03
C GLU A 91 -3.48 -12.98 3.85
N LEU A 92 -2.31 -13.32 3.29
CA LEU A 92 -1.30 -12.34 2.90
C LEU A 92 -1.83 -11.36 1.85
N LYS A 93 -2.50 -11.86 0.80
CA LYS A 93 -3.15 -11.03 -0.22
C LYS A 93 -4.25 -10.16 0.39
N ARG A 94 -5.06 -10.72 1.31
CA ARG A 94 -6.12 -10.00 2.02
C ARG A 94 -5.59 -8.89 2.92
N TYR A 95 -4.49 -9.14 3.64
CA TYR A 95 -3.81 -8.11 4.44
C TYR A 95 -3.35 -6.95 3.57
N TYR A 96 -2.74 -7.26 2.42
CA TYR A 96 -2.23 -6.25 1.48
C TYR A 96 -3.35 -5.38 0.90
N THR A 97 -4.48 -5.96 0.50
CA THR A 97 -5.61 -5.23 -0.10
C THR A 97 -6.42 -4.39 0.88
N GLY A 98 -6.06 -4.39 2.16
CA GLY A 98 -6.69 -3.55 3.17
C GLY A 98 -7.61 -4.29 4.12
N GLY A 99 -7.65 -5.63 4.09
CA GLY A 99 -8.41 -6.42 5.05
C GLY A 99 -8.01 -6.14 6.50
N ASN A 100 -8.98 -6.26 7.41
CA ASN A 100 -8.76 -6.19 8.85
C ASN A 100 -8.15 -7.49 9.36
N VAL A 101 -6.89 -7.74 8.98
CA VAL A 101 -6.14 -8.95 9.32
C VAL A 101 -4.97 -8.56 10.20
N ASN A 102 -4.79 -9.27 11.31
CA ASN A 102 -3.59 -9.16 12.13
C ASN A 102 -2.51 -10.08 11.54
N LEU A 103 -1.52 -9.48 10.86
CA LEU A 103 -0.48 -10.22 10.15
C LEU A 103 0.37 -11.10 11.08
N GLU A 104 0.64 -10.66 12.31
CA GLU A 104 1.44 -11.45 13.24
C GLU A 104 0.68 -12.67 13.76
N GLU A 105 -0.60 -12.48 14.10
CA GLU A 105 -1.50 -13.54 14.55
C GLU A 105 -1.71 -14.58 13.45
N MET A 106 -2.02 -14.13 12.23
CA MET A 106 -2.17 -15.02 11.08
C MET A 106 -0.91 -15.87 10.81
N LEU A 107 0.28 -15.28 10.94
CA LEU A 107 1.53 -16.03 10.79
C LEU A 107 1.73 -17.03 11.93
N ASN A 108 1.40 -16.67 13.17
CA ASN A 108 1.47 -17.61 14.30
C ASN A 108 0.49 -18.79 14.08
N ASP A 109 -0.74 -18.52 13.65
CA ASP A 109 -1.77 -19.52 13.36
C ASP A 109 -1.32 -20.47 12.25
N PHE A 110 -0.71 -19.95 11.18
CA PHE A 110 -0.12 -20.76 10.12
C PHE A 110 0.90 -21.76 10.68
N TRP A 111 1.83 -21.30 11.53
CA TRP A 111 2.85 -22.18 12.09
C TRP A 111 2.30 -23.21 13.07
N ALA A 112 1.27 -22.85 13.85
CA ALA A 112 0.58 -23.79 14.73
C ALA A 112 -0.11 -24.89 13.93
N ARG A 113 -0.93 -24.52 12.93
CA ARG A 113 -1.60 -25.49 12.03
C ARG A 113 -0.60 -26.36 11.29
N LEU A 114 0.50 -25.79 10.81
CA LEU A 114 1.55 -26.53 10.13
C LEU A 114 2.22 -27.55 11.07
N LEU A 115 2.48 -27.16 12.32
CA LEU A 115 3.04 -28.07 13.32
C LEU A 115 2.11 -29.25 13.58
N GLU A 116 0.84 -29.00 13.82
CA GLU A 116 -0.14 -30.05 14.11
C GLU A 116 -0.25 -31.05 12.96
N ARG A 117 -0.33 -30.55 11.72
CA ARG A 117 -0.34 -31.39 10.51
C ARG A 117 0.95 -32.20 10.36
N MET A 118 2.11 -31.56 10.51
CA MET A 118 3.41 -32.26 10.41
C MET A 118 3.56 -33.31 11.51
N PHE A 119 3.09 -33.03 12.73
CA PHE A 119 3.19 -33.94 13.86
C PHE A 119 2.40 -35.22 13.64
N GLN A 120 1.18 -35.11 13.09
CA GLN A 120 0.36 -36.25 12.68
C GLN A 120 1.01 -37.05 11.54
N LEU A 121 1.57 -36.36 10.53
CA LEU A 121 2.20 -37.01 9.38
C LEU A 121 3.48 -37.77 9.74
N ILE A 122 4.26 -37.27 10.69
CA ILE A 122 5.49 -37.92 11.16
C ILE A 122 5.19 -39.12 12.07
N ASN A 123 4.02 -39.13 12.74
CA ASN A 123 3.64 -40.15 13.71
C ASN A 123 2.35 -40.87 13.32
N PRO A 124 2.26 -41.48 12.12
CA PRO A 124 1.01 -42.02 11.59
C PRO A 124 0.47 -43.23 12.38
N GLN A 125 1.33 -43.91 13.15
CA GLN A 125 0.91 -45.01 14.02
C GLN A 125 0.08 -44.58 15.24
N TYR A 126 0.02 -43.28 15.54
CA TYR A 126 -0.70 -42.74 16.69
C TYR A 126 -1.90 -41.90 16.22
N HIS A 127 -2.98 -41.95 16.99
CA HIS A 127 -4.13 -41.07 16.83
C HIS A 127 -4.07 -40.01 17.93
N PHE A 128 -3.99 -38.73 17.54
CA PHE A 128 -3.91 -37.60 18.45
C PHE A 128 -5.26 -36.90 18.52
N SER A 129 -5.75 -36.62 19.73
CA SER A 129 -6.91 -35.76 19.94
C SER A 129 -6.55 -34.29 19.70
N GLU A 130 -7.56 -33.46 19.49
CA GLU A 130 -7.41 -32.01 19.34
C GLU A 130 -6.74 -31.39 20.58
N ASP A 131 -7.18 -31.77 21.79
CA ASP A 131 -6.57 -31.33 23.05
C ASP A 131 -5.06 -31.67 23.14
N TYR A 132 -4.66 -32.82 22.60
CA TYR A 132 -3.26 -33.23 22.60
C TYR A 132 -2.44 -32.35 21.63
N LEU A 133 -2.99 -32.05 20.46
CA LEU A 133 -2.35 -31.18 19.47
C LEU A 133 -2.25 -29.74 19.97
N GLU A 134 -3.29 -29.23 20.63
CA GLU A 134 -3.23 -27.93 21.30
C GLU A 134 -2.14 -27.90 22.38
N CYS A 135 -2.00 -28.99 23.14
CA CYS A 135 -0.92 -29.16 24.10
C CYS A 135 0.46 -29.13 23.41
N VAL A 136 0.64 -29.83 22.29
CA VAL A 136 1.88 -29.78 21.49
C VAL A 136 2.19 -28.35 21.04
N SER A 137 1.17 -27.63 20.54
CA SER A 137 1.29 -26.24 20.11
C SER A 137 1.79 -25.33 21.23
N LYS A 138 1.47 -25.59 22.51
CA LYS A 138 1.98 -24.84 23.68
C LYS A 138 3.49 -24.97 23.92
N TYR A 139 4.12 -26.05 23.45
CA TYR A 139 5.57 -26.26 23.60
C TYR A 139 6.39 -25.77 22.41
N THR A 140 5.75 -25.20 21.38
CA THR A 140 6.41 -24.75 20.13
C THR A 140 7.56 -23.78 20.40
N ASP A 141 7.38 -22.82 21.31
CA ASP A 141 8.41 -21.80 21.60
C ASP A 141 9.64 -22.38 22.29
N GLN A 142 9.47 -23.44 23.09
CA GLN A 142 10.56 -24.10 23.82
C GLN A 142 11.31 -25.07 22.90
N LEU A 143 10.58 -25.90 22.15
CA LEU A 143 11.15 -26.96 21.33
C LEU A 143 11.64 -26.47 19.97
N LYS A 144 11.10 -25.36 19.47
CA LYS A 144 11.41 -24.77 18.16
C LYS A 144 11.48 -25.82 17.05
N PRO A 145 10.38 -26.52 16.75
CA PRO A 145 10.36 -27.59 15.73
C PRO A 145 10.77 -27.09 14.33
N PHE A 146 10.56 -25.81 14.04
CA PHE A 146 10.98 -25.15 12.80
C PHE A 146 12.21 -24.25 12.99
N GLY A 147 12.93 -24.40 14.10
CA GLY A 147 14.05 -23.54 14.47
C GLY A 147 13.66 -22.07 14.57
N ASP A 148 14.54 -21.18 14.09
CA ASP A 148 14.28 -19.74 14.08
C ASP A 148 13.51 -19.25 12.83
N VAL A 149 13.10 -20.17 11.93
CA VAL A 149 12.43 -19.81 10.67
C VAL A 149 11.12 -19.05 10.92
N PRO A 150 10.19 -19.48 11.81
CA PRO A 150 8.95 -18.75 12.07
C PRO A 150 9.19 -17.31 12.51
N ARG A 151 10.14 -17.11 13.44
CA ARG A 151 10.50 -15.79 13.97
C ARG A 151 11.09 -14.88 12.88
N LYS A 152 12.03 -15.40 12.09
CA LYS A 152 12.66 -14.64 11.01
C LYS A 152 11.65 -14.27 9.92
N LEU A 153 10.82 -15.22 9.51
CA LEU A 153 9.78 -15.01 8.51
C LEU A 153 8.78 -13.96 8.99
N LYS A 154 8.30 -14.07 10.24
CA LYS A 154 7.41 -13.06 10.84
C LYS A 154 7.98 -11.65 10.77
N ILE A 155 9.22 -11.45 11.22
CA ILE A 155 9.84 -10.12 11.20
C ILE A 155 9.96 -9.56 9.77
N GLN A 156 10.40 -10.39 8.82
CA GLN A 156 10.63 -9.94 7.44
C GLN A 156 9.32 -9.65 6.72
N VAL A 157 8.35 -10.57 6.82
CA VAL A 157 7.04 -10.44 6.18
C VAL A 157 6.27 -9.26 6.76
N THR A 158 6.21 -9.13 8.09
CA THR A 158 5.52 -7.99 8.72
C THR A 158 6.08 -6.65 8.26
N ARG A 159 7.41 -6.49 8.24
CA ARG A 159 8.04 -5.24 7.78
C ARG A 159 7.77 -4.97 6.30
N ALA A 160 7.92 -5.97 5.44
CA ALA A 160 7.73 -5.82 4.00
C ALA A 160 6.29 -5.44 3.65
N PHE A 161 5.29 -6.11 4.25
CA PHE A 161 3.89 -5.85 3.97
C PHE A 161 3.40 -4.52 4.53
N ILE A 162 3.82 -4.13 5.75
CA ILE A 162 3.50 -2.81 6.30
C ILE A 162 4.08 -1.71 5.39
N ALA A 163 5.34 -1.85 4.97
CA ALA A 163 5.98 -0.87 4.09
C ALA A 163 5.27 -0.77 2.74
N ALA A 164 4.97 -1.89 2.09
CA ALA A 164 4.28 -1.94 0.80
C ALA A 164 2.88 -1.32 0.89
N ARG A 165 2.09 -1.71 1.89
CA ARG A 165 0.73 -1.18 2.12
C ARG A 165 0.77 0.33 2.39
N THR A 166 1.68 0.78 3.26
CA THR A 166 1.84 2.21 3.58
C THR A 166 2.25 3.01 2.35
N PHE A 167 3.13 2.47 1.51
CA PHE A 167 3.57 3.13 0.28
C PHE A 167 2.41 3.33 -0.71
N VAL A 168 1.60 2.29 -0.96
CA VAL A 168 0.43 2.36 -1.85
C VAL A 168 -0.64 3.31 -1.32
N GLN A 169 -0.88 3.29 -0.01
CA GLN A 169 -1.76 4.25 0.66
C GLN A 169 -1.24 5.68 0.52
N GLY A 170 0.06 5.89 0.70
CA GLY A 170 0.71 7.19 0.52
C GLY A 170 0.57 7.75 -0.89
N LEU A 171 0.70 6.92 -1.93
CA LEU A 171 0.46 7.33 -3.31
C LEU A 171 -1.01 7.72 -3.56
N THR A 172 -1.94 7.02 -2.92
CA THR A 172 -3.38 7.35 -2.99
C THR A 172 -3.68 8.70 -2.33
N VAL A 173 -3.14 8.92 -1.13
CA VAL A 173 -3.27 10.21 -0.42
C VAL A 173 -2.62 11.33 -1.21
N GLY A 174 -1.43 11.12 -1.78
CA GLY A 174 -0.74 12.11 -2.63
C GLY A 174 -1.59 12.53 -3.83
N ARG A 175 -2.23 11.58 -4.51
CA ARG A 175 -3.20 11.86 -5.57
C ARG A 175 -4.37 12.72 -5.09
N GLU A 176 -4.95 12.39 -3.93
CA GLU A 176 -6.08 13.12 -3.38
C GLU A 176 -5.72 14.55 -2.98
N VAL A 177 -4.53 14.75 -2.41
CA VAL A 177 -4.02 16.09 -2.09
C VAL A 177 -3.84 16.91 -3.37
N ALA A 178 -3.20 16.36 -4.40
CA ALA A 178 -3.04 17.04 -5.69
C ALA A 178 -4.39 17.46 -6.30
N ASN A 179 -5.40 16.59 -6.20
CA ASN A 179 -6.77 16.88 -6.65
C ASN A 179 -7.48 17.97 -5.85
N ARG A 180 -7.17 18.10 -4.56
CA ARG A 180 -7.77 19.13 -3.70
C ARG A 180 -7.10 20.48 -3.94
N VAL A 181 -5.77 20.50 -4.09
CA VAL A 181 -5.00 21.72 -4.34
C VAL A 181 -5.42 22.39 -5.66
N SER A 182 -5.69 21.61 -6.71
CA SER A 182 -6.11 22.16 -8.00
C SER A 182 -7.47 22.86 -7.98
N LYS A 183 -8.30 22.56 -6.96
CA LYS A 183 -9.64 23.15 -6.78
C LYS A 183 -9.66 24.36 -5.85
N VAL A 184 -8.53 24.75 -5.25
CA VAL A 184 -8.48 25.91 -4.36
C VAL A 184 -8.54 27.19 -5.18
N SER A 185 -9.63 27.95 -5.04
CA SER A 185 -9.80 29.23 -5.71
C SER A 185 -8.80 30.27 -5.18
N LEU A 186 -8.22 31.07 -6.07
CA LEU A 186 -7.35 32.19 -5.68
C LEU A 186 -8.12 33.22 -4.82
N THR A 187 -7.62 33.49 -3.61
CA THR A 187 -8.18 34.52 -2.73
C THR A 187 -7.79 35.93 -3.20
N LYS A 188 -8.65 36.93 -2.96
CA LYS A 188 -8.51 38.31 -3.46
C LYS A 188 -7.12 38.95 -3.21
N LYS A 189 -6.45 38.67 -2.09
CA LYS A 189 -5.14 39.25 -1.74
C LYS A 189 -3.97 38.76 -2.59
N ARG A 190 -4.07 37.60 -3.24
CA ARG A 190 -3.03 37.08 -4.13
C ARG A 190 -3.07 37.69 -5.53
N LYS A 191 -4.16 38.41 -5.86
CA LYS A 191 -4.32 39.14 -7.13
C LYS A 191 -3.35 40.31 -7.25
N ASP A 192 -2.95 40.89 -6.12
CA ASP A 192 -2.15 42.12 -6.11
C ASP A 192 -0.63 41.87 -6.15
N GLY A 193 -0.20 40.64 -5.81
CA GLY A 193 1.22 40.27 -5.75
C GLY A 193 1.83 39.87 -7.10
N HIS A 194 1.02 39.44 -8.07
CA HIS A 194 1.50 38.97 -9.37
C HIS A 194 1.90 40.13 -10.32
N TYR A 195 1.63 41.38 -9.92
CA TYR A 195 1.96 42.62 -10.64
C TYR A 195 3.24 43.32 -10.17
N LYS A 196 3.93 42.79 -9.14
CA LYS A 196 5.13 43.42 -8.57
C LYS A 196 6.45 42.96 -9.20
N GLN A 197 6.41 42.38 -10.40
CA GLN A 197 7.61 41.96 -11.13
C GLN A 197 7.71 42.64 -12.48
#